data_AF-S5DQ70-F1
#
_entry.id   AF-S5DQ70-F1
#
_cell.length_a   1.000
_cell.length_b   1.000
_cell.length_c   1.000
_cell.angle_alpha   90.00
_cell.angle_beta   90.00
_cell.angle_gamma   90.00
#
_symmetry.space_group_name_H-M   'P 1'
#
loop_
_entity.id
_entity.type
_entity.pdbx_description
1 polymer ?
#
loop_
_entity_poly.entity_id
_entity_poly.type
_entity_poly.pdbx_seq_one_letter_code
_entity_poly.pdbx_strand_id
1 'polypeptide(L)' 'MERRINEVLEKEEMSKMRPPITGNEIMEIFNIEPGPKVGIIMKALYEQRINDGEVSKEEAVNLAKEIYKNL' A
#
# COMPACT_ATOMS: atom_id res chain seq x y z
N MET A 1 -6.62 -25.63 -29.36
CA MET A 1 -5.65 -24.67 -28.80
C MET A 1 -6.42 -23.70 -27.91
N GLU A 2 -6.61 -24.00 -26.62
CA GLU A 2 -7.43 -23.15 -25.74
C GLU A 2 -6.93 -23.22 -24.28
N ARG A 3 -5.76 -22.63 -23.98
CA ARG A 3 -5.27 -22.53 -22.59
C ARG A 3 -4.42 -21.27 -22.38
N ARG A 4 -5.00 -20.06 -22.44
CA ARG A 4 -4.31 -18.81 -22.01
C ARG A 4 -5.28 -17.70 -21.56
N ILE A 5 -6.38 -18.01 -20.87
CA ILE A 5 -7.23 -16.97 -20.26
C ILE A 5 -7.58 -17.45 -18.85
N ASN A 6 -6.70 -17.19 -17.89
CA ASN A 6 -7.02 -17.23 -16.45
C ASN A 6 -6.03 -16.38 -15.64
N GLU A 7 -4.82 -16.09 -16.15
CA GLU A 7 -3.82 -15.25 -15.46
C GLU A 7 -4.17 -13.74 -15.40
N VAL A 8 -5.19 -13.29 -16.14
CA VAL A 8 -5.57 -11.86 -16.20
C VAL A 8 -6.43 -11.47 -14.99
N LEU A 9 -7.28 -12.38 -14.50
CA LEU A 9 -8.24 -12.08 -13.43
C LEU A 9 -7.58 -11.95 -12.04
N GLU A 10 -6.59 -12.79 -11.72
CA GLU A 10 -5.86 -12.71 -10.44
C GLU A 10 -5.04 -11.41 -10.31
N LYS A 11 -4.51 -10.88 -11.42
CA LYS A 11 -3.77 -9.61 -11.43
C LYS A 11 -4.67 -8.39 -11.20
N GLU A 12 -5.94 -8.46 -11.59
CA GLU A 12 -6.90 -7.37 -11.40
C GLU A 12 -7.40 -7.29 -9.94
N GLU A 13 -7.68 -8.42 -9.29
CA GLU A 13 -8.06 -8.42 -7.87
C GLU A 13 -6.92 -7.92 -6.96
N MET A 14 -5.68 -8.32 -7.26
CA MET A 14 -4.49 -7.80 -6.56
C MET A 14 -4.28 -6.30 -6.77
N SER A 15 -4.74 -5.74 -7.88
CA SER A 15 -4.63 -4.29 -8.14
C SER A 15 -5.64 -3.49 -7.31
N LYS A 16 -6.81 -4.05 -7.02
CA LYS A 16 -7.84 -3.41 -6.18
C LYS A 16 -7.44 -3.30 -4.70
N MET A 17 -6.52 -4.15 -4.27
CA MET A 17 -6.00 -4.20 -2.90
C MET A 17 -4.76 -3.32 -2.69
N ARG A 18 -4.33 -2.56 -3.71
CA ARG A 18 -3.17 -1.67 -3.58
C ARG A 18 -3.56 -0.41 -2.79
N PRO A 19 -2.78 -0.02 -1.77
CA PRO A 19 -2.97 1.26 -1.11
C PRO A 19 -2.69 2.43 -2.08
N PRO A 20 -3.23 3.63 -1.79
CA PRO A 20 -3.11 4.79 -2.67
C PRO A 20 -1.71 5.44 -2.66
N ILE A 21 -0.81 5.01 -1.77
CA ILE A 21 0.61 5.39 -1.78
C ILE A 21 1.52 4.16 -1.74
N THR A 22 2.69 4.30 -2.36
CA THR A 22 3.70 3.24 -2.48
C THR A 22 4.84 3.39 -1.48
N GLY A 23 5.65 2.33 -1.35
CA GLY A 23 6.89 2.35 -0.55
C GLY A 23 7.86 3.46 -0.97
N ASN A 24 7.94 3.76 -2.27
CA ASN A 24 8.79 4.84 -2.78
C ASN A 24 8.28 6.20 -2.31
N GLU A 25 6.98 6.44 -2.38
CA GLU A 25 6.38 7.69 -1.88
C GLU A 25 6.57 7.83 -0.38
N ILE A 26 6.48 6.75 0.39
CA ILE A 26 6.79 6.77 1.83
C ILE A 26 8.25 7.20 2.05
N MET A 27 9.20 6.60 1.31
CA MET A 27 10.62 6.98 1.42
C MET A 27 10.84 8.46 1.10
N GLU A 28 10.20 9.00 0.06
CA GLU A 28 10.29 10.41 -0.31
C GLU A 28 9.64 11.35 0.73
N ILE A 29 8.43 11.01 1.22
CA ILE A 29 7.69 11.82 2.18
C ILE A 29 8.42 11.94 3.52
N PHE A 30 9.01 10.84 3.99
CA PHE A 30 9.70 10.80 5.29
C PHE A 30 11.21 10.98 5.18
N ASN A 31 11.75 11.08 3.96
CA ASN A 31 13.19 11.13 3.67
C ASN A 31 13.96 10.00 4.38
N ILE A 32 13.48 8.77 4.23
CA ILE A 32 14.05 7.56 4.85
C ILE A 32 14.55 6.57 3.80
N GLU A 33 15.59 5.81 4.17
CA GLU A 33 16.10 4.72 3.35
C GLU A 33 15.16 3.49 3.37
N PRO A 34 15.23 2.63 2.33
CA PRO A 34 14.48 1.37 2.31
C PRO A 34 14.85 0.50 3.51
N GLY A 35 13.83 0.05 4.24
CA GLY A 35 14.05 -0.76 5.43
C GLY A 35 12.77 -1.17 6.17
N PRO A 36 12.90 -1.74 7.39
CA PRO A 36 11.78 -2.27 8.15
C PRO A 36 10.68 -1.24 8.42
N LYS A 37 11.05 0.03 8.61
CA LYS A 37 10.11 1.14 8.85
C LYS A 37 9.11 1.31 7.69
N VAL A 38 9.61 1.26 6.45
CA VAL A 38 8.77 1.35 5.23
C VAL A 38 7.82 0.16 5.17
N GLY A 39 8.30 -1.04 5.51
CA GLY A 39 7.48 -2.26 5.57
C GLY A 39 6.35 -2.18 6.59
N ILE A 40 6.61 -1.64 7.77
CA ILE A 40 5.58 -1.45 8.81
C ILE A 40 4.51 -0.46 8.34
N ILE A 41 4.92 0.66 7.74
CA ILE A 41 3.99 1.65 7.19
C ILE A 41 3.15 1.02 6.07
N MET A 42 3.78 0.31 5.12
CA MET A 42 3.07 -0.36 4.03
C MET A 42 2.05 -1.38 4.55
N LYS A 43 2.40 -2.15 5.59
CA LYS A 43 1.47 -3.10 6.21
C LYS A 43 0.24 -2.40 6.76
N ALA A 44 0.41 -1.30 7.49
CA ALA A 44 -0.70 -0.51 8.01
C ALA A 44 -1.61 0.04 6.89
N LEU A 45 -1.03 0.48 5.77
CA LEU A 45 -1.79 0.94 4.61
C LEU A 45 -2.60 -0.17 3.94
N TYR A 46 -2.05 -1.39 3.88
CA TYR A 46 -2.79 -2.56 3.40
C TYR A 46 -3.94 -2.92 4.36
N GLU A 47 -3.69 -2.90 5.68
CA GLU A 47 -4.72 -3.14 6.69
C GLU A 47 -5.84 -2.10 6.59
N GLN A 48 -5.50 -0.81 6.39
CA GLN A 48 -6.48 0.24 6.12
C GLN A 48 -7.30 -0.05 4.87
N ARG A 49 -6.65 -0.45 3.76
CA ARG A 49 -7.34 -0.80 2.50
C ARG A 49 -8.31 -1.97 2.68
N ILE A 50 -7.97 -2.94 3.54
CA ILE A 50 -8.80 -4.11 3.83
C ILE A 50 -9.99 -3.74 4.72
N ASN A 51 -9.79 -2.89 5.73
CA ASN A 51 -10.81 -2.54 6.71
C ASN A 51 -11.74 -1.42 6.23
N ASP A 52 -11.15 -0.34 5.72
CA ASP A 52 -11.85 0.90 5.37
C ASP A 52 -12.17 0.96 3.87
N GLY A 53 -11.63 0.03 3.08
CA GLY A 53 -11.80 0.02 1.64
C GLY A 53 -10.99 1.11 0.95
N GLU A 54 -11.57 1.72 -0.08
CA GLU A 54 -10.88 2.76 -0.84
C GLU A 54 -10.75 4.06 -0.07
N VAL A 55 -9.53 4.40 0.31
CA VAL A 55 -9.18 5.66 1.00
C VAL A 55 -8.43 6.61 0.07
N SER A 56 -8.53 7.90 0.37
CA SER A 56 -7.81 8.93 -0.35
C SER A 56 -6.30 8.85 -0.10
N LYS A 57 -5.52 9.42 -1.03
CA LYS A 57 -4.07 9.56 -0.86
C LYS A 57 -3.71 10.32 0.42
N GLU A 58 -4.50 11.34 0.77
CA GLU A 58 -4.28 12.15 1.96
C GLU A 58 -4.48 11.34 3.26
N GLU A 59 -5.54 10.54 3.33
CA GLU A 59 -5.79 9.65 4.47
C GLU A 59 -4.66 8.63 4.66
N ALA A 60 -4.19 8.02 3.57
CA ALA A 60 -3.06 7.10 3.63
C ALA A 60 -1.77 7.79 4.10
N VAL A 61 -1.49 9.01 3.64
CA VAL A 61 -0.34 9.80 4.11
C VAL A 61 -0.47 10.14 5.59
N ASN A 62 -1.68 10.48 6.06
CA ASN A 62 -1.94 10.77 7.46
C ASN A 62 -1.72 9.53 8.34
N LEU A 63 -2.24 8.37 7.93
CA LEU A 63 -1.97 7.11 8.62
C LEU A 63 -0.47 6.81 8.63
N ALA A 64 0.21 6.95 7.50
CA ALA A 64 1.65 6.73 7.42
C ALA A 64 2.44 7.63 8.39
N LYS A 65 2.04 8.90 8.53
CA LYS A 65 2.64 9.84 9.50
C LYS A 65 2.39 9.42 10.94
N GLU A 66 1.19 8.92 11.23
CA GLU A 66 0.83 8.45 12.57
C GLU A 66 1.62 7.21 12.95
N ILE A 67 1.71 6.22 12.06
CA ILE A 67 2.52 5.03 12.25
C ILE A 67 3.99 5.42 12.43
N TYR A 68 4.53 6.28 11.56
CA TYR A 68 5.93 6.71 11.64
C TYR A 68 6.28 7.41 12.96
N LYS A 69 5.36 8.18 13.55
CA LYS A 69 5.57 8.82 14.86
C LYS A 69 5.61 7.81 16.02
N ASN A 70 4.99 6.64 15.85
CA ASN A 70 4.94 5.58 16.84
C ASN A 70 6.05 4.51 16.65
N LEU A 71 6.96 4.70 15.68
CA LEU A 71 8.14 3.86 15.44
C LEU A 71 9.36 4.36 16.23
#